data_AF-A0A6P7IPA7-F1
#
_entry.id   AF-A0A6P7IPA7-F1
#
_cell.length_a   1.000
_cell.length_b   1.000
_cell.length_c   1.000
_cell.angle_alpha   90.00
_cell.angle_beta   90.00
_cell.angle_gamma   90.00
#
_symmetry.space_group_name_H-M   'P 1'
#
loop_
_entity.id
_entity.type
_entity.pdbx_description
1 polymer ?
#
loop_
_entity_poly.entity_id
_entity_poly.type
_entity_poly.pdbx_seq_one_letter_code
_entity_poly.pdbx_strand_id
1 'polypeptide(L)'
;MKTIISVSVFIVVLIQLSSAVVVKEGNFHLSLDSVKALGALMTAQDTSAEQDLRLMEAKATALCSHPALPEDFRPLCLRKDAGASLVRLGVVAAHIDACEICEYAACTGC
;
A
#
# COMPACT_ATOMS: atom_id res chain seq x y z
N MET A 1 37.99 13.53 -15.32
CA MET A 1 37.68 13.28 -13.89
C MET A 1 36.51 14.13 -13.38
N LYS A 2 36.51 15.46 -13.54
CA LYS A 2 35.45 16.34 -13.01
C LYS A 2 34.04 16.08 -13.59
N THR A 3 33.95 15.75 -14.88
CA THR A 3 32.70 15.40 -15.56
C THR A 3 32.15 14.04 -15.12
N ILE A 4 33.02 13.06 -14.90
CA ILE A 4 32.63 11.71 -14.45
C ILE A 4 32.03 11.76 -13.04
N ILE A 5 32.61 12.57 -12.15
CA ILE A 5 32.09 12.79 -10.80
C ILE A 5 30.71 13.46 -10.87
N SER A 6 30.56 14.51 -11.69
CA SER A 6 29.27 15.18 -11.87
C SER A 6 28.18 14.24 -12.39
N VAL A 7 28.50 13.40 -13.38
CA VAL A 7 27.55 12.43 -13.93
C VAL A 7 27.19 11.35 -12.92
N SER A 8 28.16 10.83 -12.16
CA SER A 8 27.88 9.86 -11.08
C SER A 8 26.96 10.43 -10.00
N VAL A 9 27.21 11.67 -9.55
CA VAL A 9 26.36 12.33 -8.56
C VAL A 9 24.93 12.50 -9.10
N PHE A 10 24.80 12.91 -10.35
CA PHE A 10 23.49 13.09 -10.97
C PHE A 10 22.72 11.77 -11.10
N ILE A 11 23.40 10.68 -11.47
CA ILE A 11 22.80 9.35 -11.55
C ILE A 11 22.36 8.86 -10.17
N VAL A 12 23.17 9.05 -9.13
CA VAL A 12 22.80 8.67 -7.76
C VAL A 12 21.58 9.46 -7.29
N VAL A 13 21.50 10.76 -7.58
CA VAL A 13 20.31 11.58 -7.28
C VAL A 13 19.09 11.03 -8.02
N LEU A 14 19.20 10.75 -9.32
CA LEU A 14 18.07 10.21 -10.11
C LEU A 14 17.59 8.85 -9.60
N ILE A 15 18.51 7.97 -9.16
CA ILE A 15 18.16 6.66 -8.58
C ILE A 15 17.40 6.83 -7.27
N GLN A 16 17.79 7.82 -6.44
CA GLN A 16 17.08 8.13 -5.20
C GLN A 16 15.70 8.75 -5.44
N LEU A 17 15.49 9.40 -6.58
CA LEU A 17 14.16 9.89 -6.98
C LEU A 17 13.29 8.80 -7.63
N SER A 18 13.90 7.73 -8.18
CA SER A 18 13.16 6.67 -8.87
C SER A 18 12.86 5.46 -7.97
N SER A 19 13.13 5.56 -6.66
CA SER A 19 12.91 4.44 -5.77
C SER A 19 11.41 4.19 -5.64
N ALA A 20 10.98 2.98 -6.03
CA ALA A 20 9.59 2.60 -5.93
C ALA A 20 9.24 2.42 -4.46
N VAL A 21 8.31 3.24 -3.95
CA VAL A 21 7.80 3.10 -2.59
C VAL A 21 6.99 1.81 -2.47
N VAL A 22 7.29 1.03 -1.43
CA VAL A 22 6.64 -0.24 -1.09
C VAL A 22 6.01 -0.11 0.28
N VAL A 23 4.76 -0.56 0.42
CA VAL A 23 4.03 -0.58 1.68
C VAL A 23 4.26 -1.90 2.41
N LYS A 24 4.61 -1.84 3.68
CA LYS A 24 4.89 -2.97 4.54
C LYS A 24 3.75 -3.17 5.53
N GLU A 25 3.13 -4.35 5.47
CA GLU A 25 2.10 -4.79 6.42
C GLU A 25 2.59 -6.06 7.11
N GLY A 26 3.17 -5.90 8.31
CA GLY A 26 3.83 -6.99 9.02
C GLY A 26 5.05 -7.52 8.25
N ASN A 27 4.94 -8.75 7.73
CA ASN A 27 5.98 -9.40 6.92
C ASN A 27 5.75 -9.29 5.41
N PHE A 28 4.67 -8.64 4.98
CA PHE A 28 4.30 -8.51 3.57
C PHE A 28 4.79 -7.20 3.01
N HIS A 29 5.33 -7.25 1.79
CA HIS A 29 5.78 -6.11 1.02
C HIS A 29 4.81 -5.97 -0.15
N LEU A 30 4.09 -4.86 -0.20
CA LEU A 30 3.00 -4.60 -1.12
C LEU A 30 3.36 -3.38 -1.95
N SER A 31 3.18 -3.49 -3.27
CA SER A 31 3.44 -2.36 -4.16
C SER A 31 2.45 -1.23 -3.90
N LEU A 32 2.90 0.02 -4.03
CA LEU A 32 2.04 1.20 -3.88
C LEU A 32 0.81 1.14 -4.81
N ASP A 33 0.99 0.67 -6.05
CA ASP A 33 -0.10 0.48 -7.02
C ASP A 33 -1.13 -0.54 -6.57
N SER A 34 -0.69 -1.66 -5.97
CA SER A 34 -1.58 -2.68 -5.43
C SER A 34 -2.41 -2.11 -4.27
N VAL A 35 -1.79 -1.32 -3.40
CA VAL A 35 -2.48 -0.63 -2.27
C VAL A 35 -3.47 0.41 -2.79
N LYS A 36 -3.12 1.18 -3.82
CA LYS A 36 -4.05 2.10 -4.50
C LYS A 36 -5.25 1.36 -5.09
N ALA A 37 -5.01 0.24 -5.78
CA ALA A 37 -6.07 -0.59 -6.34
C ALA A 37 -6.99 -1.17 -5.24
N LEU A 38 -6.42 -1.60 -4.11
CA LEU A 38 -7.19 -2.04 -2.95
C LEU A 38 -8.09 -0.90 -2.42
N GLY A 39 -7.55 0.30 -2.25
CA GLY A 39 -8.33 1.47 -1.81
C GLY A 39 -9.50 1.78 -2.75
N ALA A 40 -9.31 1.67 -4.07
CA ALA A 40 -10.38 1.84 -5.04
C ALA A 40 -11.50 0.78 -4.88
N LEU A 41 -11.15 -0.48 -4.60
CA LEU A 41 -12.12 -1.54 -4.32
C LEU A 41 -12.89 -1.30 -3.01
N MET A 42 -12.21 -0.81 -1.97
CA MET A 42 -12.85 -0.51 -0.68
C MET A 42 -13.83 0.66 -0.80
N THR A 43 -13.49 1.69 -1.57
CA THR A 43 -14.39 2.83 -1.84
C THR A 43 -15.58 2.41 -2.72
N ALA A 44 -15.36 1.54 -3.71
CA ALA A 44 -16.43 1.02 -4.58
C ALA A 44 -17.44 0.14 -3.84
N GLN A 45 -17.07 -0.41 -2.67
CA GLN A 45 -17.96 -1.24 -1.87
C GLN A 45 -18.86 -0.44 -0.92
N ASP A 46 -19.04 0.86 -1.17
CA ASP A 46 -19.84 1.81 -0.38
C ASP A 46 -19.66 1.59 1.13
N THR A 47 -18.53 2.08 1.64
CA THR A 47 -18.25 2.17 3.08
C THR A 47 -18.98 3.35 3.71
N SER A 48 -20.29 3.50 3.45
CA SER A 48 -21.16 4.50 4.11
C SER A 48 -21.47 4.18 5.59
N ALA A 49 -20.77 3.20 6.18
CA ALA A 49 -20.98 2.76 7.54
C ALA A 49 -19.81 3.18 8.44
N GLU A 50 -19.65 4.48 8.66
CA GLU A 50 -19.02 4.99 9.88
C GLU A 50 -19.88 4.55 11.06
N GLN A 51 -19.60 3.40 11.69
CA GLN A 51 -19.99 3.17 13.10
C GLN A 51 -19.45 1.88 13.72
N ASP A 52 -19.07 0.85 12.95
CA ASP A 52 -18.63 -0.42 13.56
C ASP A 52 -17.35 -1.00 12.91
N LEU A 53 -16.25 -1.00 13.67
CA LEU A 53 -14.95 -1.55 13.26
C LEU A 53 -15.08 -3.01 12.81
N ARG A 54 -15.96 -3.79 13.47
CA ARG A 54 -16.17 -5.20 13.11
C ARG A 54 -16.86 -5.36 11.76
N LEU A 55 -17.74 -4.43 11.40
CA LEU A 55 -18.40 -4.41 10.10
C LEU A 55 -17.38 -4.09 9.00
N MET A 56 -16.47 -3.14 9.24
CA MET A 56 -15.40 -2.81 8.31
C MET A 56 -14.45 -3.97 8.08
N GLU A 57 -14.04 -4.68 9.14
CA GLU A 57 -13.21 -5.88 9.02
C GLU A 57 -13.92 -7.01 8.24
N ALA A 58 -15.23 -7.21 8.47
CA ALA A 58 -16.01 -8.19 7.75
C ALA A 58 -16.13 -7.84 6.25
N LYS A 59 -16.39 -6.58 5.91
CA LYS A 59 -16.40 -6.09 4.52
C LYS A 59 -15.03 -6.24 3.86
N ALA A 60 -13.96 -5.87 4.58
CA ALA A 60 -12.59 -6.03 4.09
C ALA A 60 -12.22 -7.50 3.89
N THR A 61 -12.72 -8.41 4.73
CA THR A 61 -12.56 -9.86 4.51
C THR A 61 -13.33 -10.33 3.28
N ALA A 62 -14.48 -9.74 2.96
CA ALA A 62 -15.23 -10.05 1.73
C ALA A 62 -14.44 -9.67 0.45
N LEU A 63 -13.56 -8.67 0.53
CA LEU A 63 -12.64 -8.31 -0.57
C LEU A 63 -11.70 -9.46 -0.94
N CYS A 64 -11.41 -10.39 -0.02
CA CYS A 64 -10.57 -11.56 -0.29
C CYS A 64 -11.15 -12.53 -1.33
N SER A 65 -12.47 -12.47 -1.57
CA SER A 65 -13.14 -13.26 -2.63
C SER A 65 -13.43 -12.42 -3.88
N HIS A 66 -13.02 -11.15 -3.91
CA HIS A 66 -13.29 -10.26 -5.03
C HIS A 66 -12.35 -10.57 -6.20
N PRO A 67 -12.87 -10.80 -7.43
CA PRO A 67 -12.05 -11.20 -8.57
C PRO A 67 -11.05 -10.14 -9.04
N ALA A 68 -11.28 -8.87 -8.66
CA ALA A 68 -10.37 -7.76 -8.97
C ALA A 68 -9.35 -7.48 -7.85
N LEU A 69 -9.30 -8.30 -6.79
CA LEU A 69 -8.30 -8.15 -5.73
C LEU A 69 -6.90 -8.39 -6.29
N PRO A 70 -5.92 -7.49 -6.04
CA PRO A 70 -4.55 -7.71 -6.48
C PRO A 70 -3.94 -8.97 -5.85
N GLU A 71 -3.18 -9.74 -6.64
CA GLU A 71 -2.58 -11.01 -6.21
C GLU A 71 -1.69 -10.87 -4.97
N ASP A 72 -1.06 -9.70 -4.77
CA ASP A 72 -0.24 -9.37 -3.62
C ASP A 72 -0.95 -9.54 -2.27
N PHE A 73 -2.30 -9.41 -2.24
CA PHE A 73 -3.10 -9.55 -1.01
C PHE A 73 -3.62 -10.96 -0.77
N ARG A 74 -3.53 -11.89 -1.73
CA ARG A 74 -3.93 -13.29 -1.52
C ARG A 74 -3.26 -13.96 -0.32
N PRO A 75 -1.94 -13.81 -0.07
CA PRO A 75 -1.34 -14.38 1.13
C PRO A 75 -1.78 -13.71 2.43
N LEU A 76 -2.19 -12.43 2.39
CA LEU A 76 -2.79 -11.74 3.54
C LEU A 76 -4.18 -12.29 3.87
N CYS A 77 -4.97 -12.61 2.85
CA CYS A 77 -6.31 -13.19 2.99
C CYS A 77 -6.35 -14.58 3.62
N LEU A 78 -5.22 -15.30 3.66
CA LEU A 78 -5.09 -16.59 4.34
C LEU A 78 -4.94 -16.44 5.88
N ARG A 79 -4.70 -15.22 6.37
CA ARG A 79 -4.53 -14.95 7.80
C ARG A 79 -5.88 -14.69 8.48
N LYS A 80 -5.95 -15.01 9.78
CA LYS A 80 -7.15 -14.73 10.60
C LYS A 80 -7.40 -13.23 10.82
N ASP A 81 -6.37 -12.40 10.68
CA ASP A 81 -6.42 -10.94 10.82
C ASP A 81 -6.43 -10.21 9.47
N ALA A 82 -6.86 -10.89 8.40
CA ALA A 82 -6.95 -10.32 7.05
C ALA A 82 -7.80 -9.04 7.03
N GLY A 83 -8.99 -9.05 7.61
CA GLY A 83 -9.88 -7.90 7.66
C GLY A 83 -9.23 -6.66 8.30
N ALA A 84 -8.63 -6.82 9.48
CA ALA A 84 -7.94 -5.73 10.17
C ALA A 84 -6.72 -5.19 9.40
N SER A 85 -6.00 -6.07 8.70
CA SER A 85 -4.85 -5.69 7.88
C SER A 85 -5.29 -4.91 6.63
N LEU A 86 -6.35 -5.39 5.96
CA LEU A 86 -6.91 -4.73 4.77
C LEU A 86 -7.53 -3.38 5.12
N VAL A 87 -8.18 -3.23 6.27
CA VAL A 87 -8.67 -1.91 6.76
C VAL A 87 -7.51 -0.94 6.95
N ARG A 88 -6.42 -1.36 7.60
CA ARG A 88 -5.22 -0.52 7.78
C ARG A 88 -4.58 -0.14 6.45
N LEU A 89 -4.48 -1.09 5.52
CA LEU A 89 -4.01 -0.83 4.16
C LEU A 89 -4.94 0.11 3.38
N GLY A 90 -6.25 0.05 3.61
CA GLY A 90 -7.21 1.00 3.06
C GLY A 90 -6.98 2.43 3.55
N VAL A 91 -6.64 2.61 4.82
CA VAL A 91 -6.24 3.92 5.37
C VAL A 91 -4.95 4.43 4.72
N VAL A 92 -3.96 3.55 4.53
CA VAL A 92 -2.73 3.91 3.79
C VAL A 92 -3.05 4.28 2.33
N ALA A 93 -3.94 3.55 1.68
CA ALA A 93 -4.38 3.85 0.31
C ALA A 93 -5.08 5.22 0.19
N ALA A 94 -5.81 5.65 1.22
CA ALA A 94 -6.42 6.98 1.28
C ALA A 94 -5.38 8.10 1.45
N HIS A 95 -4.19 7.78 1.96
CA HIS A 95 -3.07 8.70 2.18
C HIS A 95 -1.84 8.32 1.34
N ILE A 96 -2.07 7.97 0.07
CA ILE A 96 -1.01 7.53 -0.85
C ILE A 96 0.11 8.57 -1.00
N ASP A 97 -0.23 9.87 -0.98
CA ASP A 97 0.70 10.98 -1.14
C ASP A 97 1.68 11.08 0.06
N ALA A 98 1.21 10.77 1.26
CA ALA A 98 2.04 10.71 2.47
C ALA A 98 3.01 9.51 2.43
N CYS A 99 2.66 8.46 1.68
CA CYS A 99 3.51 7.31 1.46
C CYS A 99 4.66 7.64 0.48
N GLU A 100 4.42 8.50 -0.51
CA GLU A 100 5.43 8.98 -1.47
C GLU A 100 6.54 9.81 -0.80
N ILE A 101 6.19 10.57 0.24
CA ILE A 101 7.16 11.31 1.06
C ILE A 101 7.60 10.55 2.31
N CYS A 102 7.28 9.25 2.40
CA CYS A 102 7.78 8.34 3.44
C CYS A 102 7.40 8.77 4.87
N GLU A 103 6.26 9.45 5.02
CA GLU A 103 5.78 9.96 6.30
C GLU A 103 5.30 8.81 7.21
N TYR A 104 4.75 7.75 6.61
CA TYR A 104 4.31 6.56 7.32
C TYR A 104 5.41 5.49 7.39
N ALA A 105 5.65 4.93 8.57
CA ALA A 105 6.62 3.85 8.79
C ALA A 105 6.30 2.55 8.03
N ALA A 106 5.05 2.39 7.56
CA ALA A 106 4.67 1.31 6.66
C ALA A 106 5.27 1.52 5.26
N CYS A 107 5.56 2.74 4.84
CA CYS A 107 6.11 3.06 3.53
C CYS A 107 7.63 2.94 3.57
N THR A 108 8.18 2.12 2.69
CA THR A 108 9.60 1.74 2.62
C THR A 108 10.10 1.88 1.18
N GLY A 109 11.41 1.90 0.95
CA GLY A 109 11.95 2.16 -0.40
C GLY A 109 12.18 3.65 -0.67
N CYS A 110 12.20 4.43 0.40
CA CYS A 110 12.98 5.64 0.54
C CYS A 110 14.24 5.28 1.35
#